data_AF-A0A1Y1M0V8-F1
#
_entry.id   AF-A0A1Y1M0V8-F1
#
_cell.length_a   1.000
_cell.length_b   1.000
_cell.length_c   1.000
_cell.angle_alpha   90.00
_cell.angle_beta   90.00
_cell.angle_gamma   90.00
#
_symmetry.space_group_name_H-M   'P 1'
#
loop_
_entity.id
_entity.type
_entity.pdbx_description
1 polymer ?
#
loop_
_entity_poly.entity_id
_entity_poly.type
_entity_poly.pdbx_seq_one_letter_code
_entity_poly.pdbx_strand_id
1 'polypeptide(L)'
;MSPLSKHFLNSAIIQSGNGLFLPILSSTYHPIFYANILADCVNCPHSSSKNFLKCIRTVHAYTIINCNSKFENLTAIPFRPIVEITRHGAFLTDSPDYLIRSRAVRSIPIMTGVVTDEAGYQAADIMYHSSKLNLLNQHFNHFVVHLFNIRHPFDTWLRSFYFNNKTIDQTNRFQLSKMLSDGFFYRVNEEMIRLYQPRLDNPTFQYLFGYRGSESYGNLFVPNYDFGVTHTDELFYLLPRKNLFPNYVPSESDRKVSELLSTFWVNFAKTEHPTPYGDRTLSIRWNGVSSQNCE
;
A
#
# COMPACT_ATOMS: atom_id res chain seq x y z
N MET A 1 -7.21 -2.98 14.89
CA MET A 1 -8.06 -4.07 14.37
C MET A 1 -8.00 -5.28 15.27
N SER A 2 -6.80 -5.85 15.52
CA SER A 2 -6.67 -6.97 16.45
C SER A 2 -7.00 -6.60 17.91
N PRO A 3 -7.78 -7.42 18.63
CA PRO A 3 -7.92 -7.32 20.08
C PRO A 3 -6.57 -7.48 20.82
N LEU A 4 -5.66 -8.29 20.28
CA LEU A 4 -4.34 -8.56 20.88
C LEU A 4 -3.44 -7.32 20.90
N SER A 5 -3.66 -6.36 19.99
CA SER A 5 -2.90 -5.11 19.92
C SER A 5 -3.57 -3.94 20.64
N LYS A 6 -4.76 -4.15 21.22
CA LYS A 6 -5.63 -3.06 21.69
C LYS A 6 -4.96 -2.16 22.74
N HIS A 7 -4.07 -2.69 23.57
CA HIS A 7 -3.48 -1.95 24.69
C HIS A 7 -2.08 -1.37 24.41
N PHE A 8 -1.52 -1.60 23.21
CA PHE A 8 -0.14 -1.19 22.89
C PHE A 8 -0.03 0.08 22.04
N LEU A 9 -1.16 0.59 21.53
CA LEU A 9 -1.17 1.70 20.56
C LEU A 9 -2.04 2.86 21.05
N ASN A 10 -1.43 4.05 21.06
CA ASN A 10 -2.09 5.32 21.37
C ASN A 10 -2.57 6.03 20.11
N SER A 11 -1.75 6.02 19.05
CA SER A 11 -2.03 6.60 17.74
C SER A 11 -1.36 5.78 16.64
N ALA A 12 -1.68 6.04 15.37
CA ALA A 12 -1.06 5.35 14.24
C ALA A 12 -0.74 6.30 13.07
N ILE A 13 0.42 6.11 12.45
CA ILE A 13 0.78 6.72 11.17
C ILE A 13 0.73 5.64 10.09
N ILE A 14 0.00 5.89 9.01
CA ILE A 14 -0.32 4.93 7.96
C ILE A 14 0.14 5.52 6.62
N GLN A 15 1.26 5.03 6.10
CA GLN A 15 1.88 5.55 4.89
C GLN A 15 1.64 4.59 3.72
N SER A 16 0.87 5.03 2.71
CA SER A 16 0.70 4.34 1.43
C SER A 16 0.23 2.87 1.52
N GLY A 17 -0.49 2.50 2.58
CA GLY A 17 -1.02 1.14 2.71
C GLY A 17 -1.79 0.94 4.01
N ASN A 18 -2.98 0.32 3.93
CA ASN A 18 -3.82 0.03 5.09
C ASN A 18 -4.51 -1.34 4.96
N GLY A 19 -5.25 -1.74 6.00
CA GLY A 19 -5.91 -3.06 6.05
C GLY A 19 -6.96 -3.32 4.95
N LEU A 20 -7.38 -2.29 4.20
CA LEU A 20 -8.32 -2.41 3.08
C LEU A 20 -7.62 -2.65 1.73
N PHE A 21 -6.29 -2.73 1.71
CA PHE A 21 -5.53 -2.90 0.47
C PHE A 21 -5.94 -4.19 -0.25
N LEU A 22 -6.38 -4.05 -1.52
CA LEU A 22 -6.99 -5.15 -2.27
C LEU A 22 -6.06 -6.35 -2.47
N PRO A 23 -4.76 -6.20 -2.78
CA PRO A 23 -3.83 -7.34 -2.80
C PRO A 23 -3.63 -8.01 -1.43
N ILE A 24 -4.16 -7.48 -0.33
CA ILE A 24 -4.23 -8.19 0.96
C ILE A 24 -5.59 -8.86 1.14
N LEU A 25 -6.70 -8.22 0.75
CA LEU A 25 -8.06 -8.71 0.99
C LEU A 25 -8.65 -9.61 -0.10
N SER A 26 -8.20 -9.45 -1.35
CA SER A 26 -8.68 -10.22 -2.49
C SER A 26 -7.65 -11.25 -2.91
N SER A 27 -8.00 -12.52 -2.71
CA SER A 27 -7.27 -13.64 -3.26
C SER A 27 -8.15 -14.40 -4.21
N THR A 28 -7.68 -14.62 -5.43
CA THR A 28 -8.29 -15.57 -6.37
C THR A 28 -8.37 -16.98 -5.75
N TYR A 29 -7.41 -17.33 -4.88
CA TYR A 29 -7.29 -18.65 -4.29
C TYR A 29 -7.29 -18.62 -2.76
N HIS A 30 -7.88 -19.64 -2.14
CA HIS A 30 -7.82 -19.79 -0.69
C HIS A 30 -6.35 -19.95 -0.20
N PRO A 31 -5.94 -19.44 0.97
CA PRO A 31 -4.55 -19.54 1.47
C PRO A 31 -3.95 -20.96 1.46
N ILE A 32 -4.80 -21.99 1.61
CA ILE A 32 -4.41 -23.41 1.51
C ILE A 32 -3.82 -23.75 0.14
N PHE A 33 -4.29 -23.13 -0.95
CA PHE A 33 -3.75 -23.34 -2.29
C PHE A 33 -2.27 -22.98 -2.36
N TYR A 34 -1.89 -21.80 -1.84
CA TYR A 34 -0.49 -21.37 -1.80
C TYR A 34 0.35 -22.25 -0.86
N ALA A 35 -0.21 -22.68 0.27
CA ALA A 35 0.45 -23.61 1.17
C ALA A 35 0.75 -24.97 0.50
N ASN A 36 -0.16 -25.48 -0.34
CA ASN A 36 0.03 -26.73 -1.07
C ASN A 36 1.15 -26.63 -2.11
N ILE A 37 1.20 -25.53 -2.88
CA ILE A 37 2.29 -25.28 -3.83
C ILE A 37 3.65 -25.22 -3.11
N LEU A 38 3.70 -24.55 -1.95
CA LEU A 38 4.91 -24.52 -1.14
C LEU A 38 5.29 -25.92 -0.66
N ALA A 39 4.32 -26.70 -0.18
CA ALA A 39 4.55 -28.07 0.27
C ALA A 39 5.15 -28.94 -0.85
N ASP A 40 4.61 -28.84 -2.07
CA ASP A 40 5.13 -29.56 -3.23
C ASP A 40 6.56 -29.12 -3.56
N CYS A 41 6.83 -27.81 -3.51
CA CYS A 41 8.17 -27.28 -3.78
C CYS A 41 9.24 -27.78 -2.79
N VAL A 42 8.89 -27.95 -1.51
CA VAL A 42 9.80 -28.44 -0.47
C VAL A 42 9.67 -29.94 -0.18
N ASN A 43 8.92 -30.68 -1.00
CA ASN A 43 8.65 -32.10 -0.83
C ASN A 43 8.04 -32.47 0.55
N CYS A 44 7.16 -31.62 1.08
CA CYS A 44 6.42 -31.88 2.30
C CYS A 44 5.00 -32.41 2.02
N PRO A 45 4.49 -33.34 2.84
CA PRO A 45 3.11 -33.80 2.70
C PRO A 45 2.13 -32.70 3.09
N HIS A 46 1.14 -32.43 2.25
CA HIS A 46 0.07 -31.46 2.53
C HIS A 46 -1.32 -32.11 2.80
N SER A 47 -1.38 -33.44 2.96
CA SER A 47 -2.64 -34.16 3.21
C SER A 47 -3.28 -33.84 4.57
N SER A 48 -2.50 -33.34 5.53
CA SER A 48 -3.01 -32.74 6.76
C SER A 48 -2.11 -31.60 7.22
N SER A 49 -2.69 -30.56 7.82
CA SER A 49 -1.92 -29.43 8.36
C SER A 49 -0.90 -29.87 9.41
N LYS A 50 -1.19 -30.93 10.18
CA LYS A 50 -0.28 -31.47 11.20
C LYS A 50 0.98 -32.09 10.57
N ASN A 51 0.83 -32.90 9.53
CA ASN A 51 1.96 -33.53 8.84
C ASN A 51 2.79 -32.49 8.08
N PHE A 52 2.11 -31.55 7.42
CA PHE A 52 2.77 -30.43 6.76
C PHE A 52 3.62 -29.62 7.73
N LEU A 53 3.06 -29.21 8.88
CA LEU A 53 3.77 -28.45 9.90
C LEU A 53 4.96 -29.21 10.50
N LYS A 54 4.83 -30.52 10.69
CA LYS A 54 5.95 -31.35 11.17
C LYS A 54 7.10 -31.37 10.17
N CYS A 55 6.81 -31.48 8.88
CA CYS A 55 7.82 -31.51 7.82
C CYS A 55 8.44 -30.13 7.56
N ILE A 56 7.63 -29.08 7.35
CA ILE A 56 8.15 -27.78 6.95
C ILE A 56 9.08 -27.16 8.00
N ARG A 57 8.90 -27.51 9.29
CA ARG A 57 9.79 -27.09 10.39
C ARG A 57 11.18 -27.71 10.33
N THR A 58 11.39 -28.79 9.58
CA THR A 58 12.72 -29.39 9.36
C THR A 58 13.39 -28.85 8.10
N VAL A 59 12.66 -28.11 7.26
CA VAL A 59 13.18 -27.54 6.01
C VAL A 59 13.97 -26.27 6.32
N HIS A 60 15.11 -26.11 5.67
CA HIS A 60 15.93 -24.91 5.81
C HIS A 60 15.19 -23.66 5.30
N ALA A 61 15.27 -22.54 6.03
CA ALA A 61 14.54 -21.32 5.70
C ALA A 61 14.80 -20.80 4.27
N TYR A 62 16.06 -20.80 3.80
CA TYR A 62 16.37 -20.42 2.41
C TYR A 62 15.71 -21.32 1.36
N THR A 63 15.52 -22.61 1.65
CA THR A 63 14.80 -23.51 0.73
C THR A 63 13.34 -23.09 0.60
N ILE A 64 12.70 -22.72 1.72
CA ILE A 64 11.32 -22.20 1.74
C ILE A 64 11.24 -20.89 0.94
N ILE A 65 12.17 -19.96 1.17
CA ILE A 65 12.18 -18.66 0.49
C ILE A 65 12.40 -18.82 -1.02
N ASN A 66 13.29 -19.73 -1.43
CA ASN A 66 13.58 -19.96 -2.86
C ASN A 66 12.39 -20.52 -3.64
N CYS A 67 11.38 -21.06 -2.97
CA CYS A 67 10.11 -21.45 -3.61
C CYS A 67 9.27 -20.26 -4.07
N ASN A 68 9.65 -19.00 -3.78
CA ASN A 68 8.91 -17.81 -4.22
C ASN A 68 8.68 -17.78 -5.74
N SER A 69 9.63 -18.29 -6.53
CA SER A 69 9.53 -18.39 -7.99
C SER A 69 8.31 -19.20 -8.47
N LYS A 70 7.77 -20.11 -7.65
CA LYS A 70 6.57 -20.90 -7.98
C LYS A 70 5.29 -20.05 -8.02
N PHE A 71 5.32 -18.85 -7.49
CA PHE A 71 4.15 -17.97 -7.38
C PHE A 71 4.16 -16.80 -8.37
N GLU A 72 5.24 -16.58 -9.11
CA GLU A 72 5.45 -15.40 -9.97
C GLU A 72 4.30 -15.16 -10.97
N ASN A 73 3.74 -16.24 -11.54
CA ASN A 73 2.61 -16.16 -12.48
C ASN A 73 1.22 -16.07 -11.81
N LEU A 74 1.16 -16.18 -10.47
CA LEU A 74 -0.08 -16.23 -9.70
C LEU A 74 -0.33 -14.95 -8.92
N THR A 75 0.67 -14.48 -8.18
CA THR A 75 0.56 -13.28 -7.34
C THR A 75 1.94 -12.83 -6.85
N ALA A 76 2.10 -11.53 -6.65
CA ALA A 76 3.30 -10.97 -6.03
C ALA A 76 3.38 -11.22 -4.51
N ILE A 77 2.25 -11.56 -3.84
CA ILE A 77 2.19 -11.70 -2.37
C ILE A 77 1.42 -12.98 -2.01
N PRO A 78 2.01 -14.18 -2.21
CA PRO A 78 1.32 -15.46 -1.97
C PRO A 78 1.03 -15.71 -0.49
N PHE A 79 1.91 -15.24 0.40
CA PHE A 79 1.76 -15.31 1.85
C PHE A 79 1.51 -13.91 2.40
N ARG A 80 0.32 -13.71 2.97
CA ARG A 80 -0.19 -12.40 3.43
C ARG A 80 -1.05 -12.59 4.68
N PRO A 81 -1.42 -11.51 5.41
CA PRO A 81 -2.37 -11.60 6.50
C PRO A 81 -3.68 -12.25 6.04
N ILE A 82 -4.28 -13.10 6.88
CA ILE A 82 -5.55 -13.78 6.61
C ILE A 82 -6.52 -13.56 7.77
N VAL A 83 -7.81 -13.71 7.49
CA VAL A 83 -8.83 -13.87 8.54
C VAL A 83 -8.70 -15.26 9.13
N GLU A 84 -8.39 -15.32 10.42
CA GLU A 84 -8.19 -16.53 11.19
C GLU A 84 -9.51 -17.08 11.74
N ILE A 85 -9.54 -18.39 11.96
CA ILE A 85 -10.61 -19.02 12.73
C ILE A 85 -10.61 -18.42 14.14
N THR A 86 -11.78 -17.95 14.59
CA THR A 86 -11.93 -17.35 15.92
C THR A 86 -11.56 -18.35 17.00
N ARG A 87 -10.46 -18.07 17.71
CA ARG A 87 -9.94 -18.84 18.84
C ARG A 87 -9.05 -17.97 19.72
N HIS A 88 -8.72 -18.47 20.92
CA HIS A 88 -7.76 -17.79 21.79
C HIS A 88 -6.43 -17.55 21.06
N GLY A 89 -5.96 -16.30 21.06
CA GLY A 89 -4.72 -15.90 20.39
C GLY A 89 -4.82 -15.64 18.89
N ALA A 90 -6.03 -15.67 18.29
CA ALA A 90 -6.22 -15.19 16.92
C ALA A 90 -6.00 -13.67 16.86
N PHE A 91 -5.23 -13.23 15.86
CA PHE A 91 -4.89 -11.83 15.65
C PHE A 91 -5.96 -11.08 14.85
N LEU A 92 -6.39 -11.62 13.71
CA LEU A 92 -7.42 -11.03 12.85
C LEU A 92 -8.55 -12.03 12.62
N THR A 93 -9.72 -11.80 13.21
CA THR A 93 -10.84 -12.77 13.22
C THR A 93 -11.97 -12.44 12.24
N ASP A 94 -11.91 -11.27 11.61
CA ASP A 94 -12.88 -10.85 10.59
C ASP A 94 -12.23 -9.87 9.61
N SER A 95 -12.91 -9.55 8.50
CA SER A 95 -12.40 -8.63 7.51
C SER A 95 -12.25 -7.22 8.08
N PRO A 96 -11.18 -6.48 7.72
CA PRO A 96 -10.98 -5.12 8.18
C PRO A 96 -12.19 -4.20 7.96
N ASP A 97 -12.85 -4.27 6.80
CA ASP A 97 -14.05 -3.46 6.52
C ASP A 97 -15.21 -3.77 7.47
N TYR A 98 -15.44 -5.05 7.80
CA TYR A 98 -16.47 -5.44 8.76
C TYR A 98 -16.13 -4.96 10.17
N LEU A 99 -14.87 -5.13 10.60
CA LEU A 99 -14.43 -4.70 11.93
C LEU A 99 -14.60 -3.19 12.11
N ILE A 100 -14.30 -2.39 11.08
CA ILE A 100 -14.49 -0.94 11.13
C ILE A 100 -15.98 -0.59 11.17
N ARG A 101 -16.80 -1.20 10.29
CA ARG A 101 -18.24 -0.92 10.20
C ARG A 101 -19.00 -1.28 11.48
N SER A 102 -18.62 -2.38 12.12
CA SER A 102 -19.19 -2.87 13.39
C SER A 102 -18.63 -2.16 14.63
N ARG A 103 -17.73 -1.19 14.47
CA ARG A 103 -17.02 -0.50 15.58
C ARG A 103 -16.23 -1.48 16.47
N ALA A 104 -15.83 -2.62 15.94
CA ALA A 104 -14.97 -3.60 16.61
C ALA A 104 -13.47 -3.25 16.53
N VAL A 105 -13.14 -2.05 16.03
CA VAL A 105 -11.79 -1.49 16.04
C VAL A 105 -11.63 -0.46 17.16
N ARG A 106 -10.42 -0.37 17.73
CA ARG A 106 -10.10 0.69 18.69
C ARG A 106 -10.11 2.05 17.98
N SER A 107 -10.83 3.01 18.55
CA SER A 107 -10.73 4.42 18.18
C SER A 107 -9.41 4.99 18.70
N ILE A 108 -8.53 5.42 17.79
CA ILE A 108 -7.27 6.12 18.08
C ILE A 108 -7.06 7.22 17.03
N PRO A 109 -6.31 8.28 17.34
CA PRO A 109 -5.88 9.26 16.36
C PRO A 109 -5.05 8.62 15.25
N ILE A 110 -5.30 9.02 14.00
CA ILE A 110 -4.60 8.48 12.83
C ILE A 110 -4.06 9.61 11.97
N MET A 111 -2.84 9.45 11.47
CA MET A 111 -2.32 10.24 10.35
C MET A 111 -2.09 9.28 9.18
N THR A 112 -2.72 9.55 8.04
CA THR A 112 -2.68 8.65 6.87
C THR A 112 -2.41 9.43 5.60
N GLY A 113 -1.81 8.81 4.60
CA GLY A 113 -1.62 9.48 3.33
C GLY A 113 -0.95 8.63 2.28
N VAL A 114 -0.77 9.27 1.13
CA VAL A 114 -0.25 8.68 -0.11
C VAL A 114 0.70 9.66 -0.77
N VAL A 115 1.50 9.21 -1.74
CA VAL A 115 2.33 10.05 -2.62
C VAL A 115 1.63 10.35 -3.94
N THR A 116 2.07 11.33 -4.73
CA THR A 116 1.34 11.74 -5.97
C THR A 116 1.35 10.71 -7.08
N ASP A 117 2.38 9.86 -7.16
CA ASP A 117 2.60 8.89 -8.24
C ASP A 117 2.85 7.49 -7.68
N GLU A 118 2.05 7.06 -6.68
CA GLU A 118 2.18 5.76 -5.98
C GLU A 118 2.54 4.58 -6.89
N ALA A 119 1.80 4.42 -7.98
CA ALA A 119 1.97 3.30 -8.89
C ALA A 119 2.95 3.58 -10.04
N GLY A 120 3.86 4.53 -9.87
CA GLY A 120 4.89 4.89 -10.85
C GLY A 120 5.71 3.68 -11.29
N TYR A 121 6.08 2.80 -10.35
CA TYR A 121 6.81 1.57 -10.66
C TYR A 121 6.02 0.61 -11.54
N GLN A 122 4.76 0.37 -11.20
CA GLN A 122 3.88 -0.54 -11.94
C GLN A 122 3.60 0.01 -13.34
N ALA A 123 3.41 1.33 -13.46
CA ALA A 123 3.29 1.98 -14.75
C ALA A 123 4.56 1.83 -15.59
N ALA A 124 5.73 2.07 -15.00
CA ALA A 124 7.01 1.90 -15.69
C ALA A 124 7.23 0.44 -16.13
N ASP A 125 6.98 -0.54 -15.26
CA ASP A 125 7.10 -1.96 -15.59
C ASP A 125 6.23 -2.35 -16.79
N ILE A 126 4.98 -1.88 -16.84
CA ILE A 126 4.11 -2.11 -18.01
C ILE A 126 4.68 -1.40 -19.25
N MET A 127 5.14 -0.16 -19.11
CA MET A 127 5.66 0.67 -20.20
C MET A 127 6.96 0.12 -20.80
N TYR A 128 7.82 -0.49 -19.99
CA TYR A 128 9.09 -1.09 -20.42
C TYR A 128 8.91 -2.46 -21.08
N HIS A 129 7.87 -3.21 -20.75
CA HIS A 129 7.61 -4.53 -21.31
C HIS A 129 6.55 -4.48 -22.41
N SER A 130 6.99 -4.53 -23.67
CA SER A 130 6.12 -4.44 -24.85
C SER A 130 4.96 -5.45 -24.84
N SER A 131 5.19 -6.66 -24.33
CA SER A 131 4.13 -7.67 -24.17
C SER A 131 3.04 -7.23 -23.18
N LYS A 132 3.41 -6.66 -22.03
CA LYS A 132 2.45 -6.13 -21.02
C LYS A 132 1.70 -4.91 -21.58
N LEU A 133 2.41 -4.00 -22.25
CA LEU A 133 1.81 -2.80 -22.86
C LEU A 133 0.82 -3.16 -23.98
N ASN A 134 1.17 -4.13 -24.83
CA ASN A 134 0.30 -4.62 -25.89
C ASN A 134 -0.96 -5.28 -25.31
N LEU A 135 -0.78 -6.13 -24.29
CA LEU A 135 -1.90 -6.78 -23.60
C LEU A 135 -2.84 -5.75 -22.95
N LEU A 136 -2.29 -4.72 -22.29
CA LEU A 136 -3.06 -3.62 -21.71
C LEU A 136 -3.86 -2.87 -22.79
N ASN A 137 -3.26 -2.59 -23.94
CA ASN A 137 -3.96 -1.89 -25.02
C ASN A 137 -5.07 -2.75 -25.66
N GLN A 138 -4.81 -4.03 -25.91
CA GLN A 138 -5.74 -4.95 -26.56
C GLN A 138 -6.90 -5.37 -25.65
N HIS A 139 -6.61 -5.58 -24.36
CA HIS A 139 -7.53 -6.15 -23.39
C HIS A 139 -7.72 -5.25 -22.15
N PHE A 140 -7.75 -3.93 -22.35
CA PHE A 140 -7.80 -2.92 -21.28
C PHE A 140 -8.84 -3.24 -20.19
N ASN A 141 -10.10 -3.48 -20.58
CA ASN A 141 -11.17 -3.74 -19.62
C ASN A 141 -10.90 -5.01 -18.81
N HIS A 142 -10.50 -6.10 -19.46
CA HIS A 142 -10.18 -7.36 -18.78
C HIS A 142 -8.99 -7.20 -17.82
N PHE A 143 -7.96 -6.45 -18.26
CA PHE A 143 -6.80 -6.16 -17.44
C PHE A 143 -7.21 -5.39 -16.18
N VAL A 144 -7.99 -4.31 -16.31
CA VAL A 144 -8.45 -3.48 -15.19
C VAL A 144 -9.37 -4.25 -14.23
N VAL A 145 -10.31 -5.03 -14.75
CA VAL A 145 -11.19 -5.93 -13.96
C VAL A 145 -10.34 -6.84 -13.08
N HIS A 146 -9.35 -7.50 -13.68
CA HIS A 146 -8.50 -8.45 -12.97
C HIS A 146 -7.60 -7.74 -11.95
N LEU A 147 -6.97 -6.65 -12.36
CA LEU A 147 -6.01 -5.90 -11.56
C LEU A 147 -6.63 -5.30 -10.28
N PHE A 148 -7.83 -4.73 -10.40
CA PHE A 148 -8.52 -4.12 -9.27
C PHE A 148 -9.62 -5.00 -8.67
N ASN A 149 -9.81 -6.22 -9.16
CA ASN A 149 -10.82 -7.17 -8.70
C ASN A 149 -12.23 -6.54 -8.55
N ILE A 150 -12.62 -5.71 -9.51
CA ILE A 150 -13.91 -5.02 -9.49
C ILE A 150 -14.91 -5.87 -10.31
N ARG A 151 -16.17 -5.99 -9.87
CA ARG A 151 -17.18 -6.82 -10.56
C ARG A 151 -17.75 -6.14 -11.81
N HIS A 152 -18.00 -6.92 -12.85
CA HIS A 152 -18.74 -6.49 -14.05
C HIS A 152 -20.19 -6.08 -13.71
N PRO A 153 -20.81 -5.19 -14.51
CA PRO A 153 -20.28 -4.57 -15.73
C PRO A 153 -19.44 -3.31 -15.45
N PHE A 154 -18.26 -3.20 -16.08
CA PHE A 154 -17.60 -1.90 -16.22
C PHE A 154 -18.24 -1.13 -17.34
N ASP A 155 -18.44 0.16 -17.07
CA ASP A 155 -18.48 1.15 -18.11
C ASP A 155 -17.11 1.25 -18.79
N THR A 156 -17.12 1.32 -20.12
CA THR A 156 -15.96 1.59 -20.97
C THR A 156 -15.31 2.96 -20.71
N TRP A 157 -15.77 3.72 -19.70
CA TRP A 157 -15.34 5.09 -19.44
C TRP A 157 -13.92 5.19 -18.89
N LEU A 158 -13.36 4.18 -18.21
CA LEU A 158 -12.04 4.30 -17.57
C LEU A 158 -10.93 4.65 -18.58
N ARG A 159 -10.94 4.01 -19.76
CA ARG A 159 -9.99 4.34 -20.82
C ARG A 159 -10.21 5.77 -21.33
N SER A 160 -11.46 6.19 -21.43
CA SER A 160 -11.82 7.56 -21.83
C SER A 160 -11.36 8.58 -20.80
N PHE A 161 -11.54 8.31 -19.50
CA PHE A 161 -11.23 9.24 -18.42
C PHE A 161 -9.73 9.45 -18.24
N TYR A 162 -8.93 8.38 -18.24
CA TYR A 162 -7.48 8.52 -18.05
C TYR A 162 -6.73 8.82 -19.35
N PHE A 163 -7.19 8.32 -20.49
CA PHE A 163 -6.42 8.34 -21.74
C PHE A 163 -7.12 9.03 -22.91
N ASN A 164 -8.35 9.54 -22.74
CA ASN A 164 -9.16 10.07 -23.83
C ASN A 164 -9.27 9.08 -25.00
N ASN A 165 -9.35 7.78 -24.69
CA ASN A 165 -9.36 6.67 -25.65
C ASN A 165 -8.12 6.56 -26.56
N LYS A 166 -7.03 7.29 -26.29
CA LYS A 166 -5.78 7.18 -27.03
C LYS A 166 -5.08 5.84 -26.77
N THR A 167 -4.15 5.46 -27.64
CA THR A 167 -3.22 4.35 -27.39
C THR A 167 -2.37 4.67 -26.16
N ILE A 168 -2.19 3.69 -25.30
CA ILE A 168 -1.35 3.81 -24.10
C ILE A 168 0.09 3.54 -24.52
N ASP A 169 0.99 4.50 -24.28
CA ASP A 169 2.41 4.45 -24.65
C ASP A 169 3.25 5.37 -23.74
N GLN A 170 4.55 5.49 -24.04
CA GLN A 170 5.49 6.28 -23.23
C GLN A 170 5.11 7.76 -23.09
N THR A 171 4.33 8.32 -24.02
CA THR A 171 3.90 9.72 -24.00
C THR A 171 2.83 10.00 -22.94
N ASN A 172 2.09 8.97 -22.51
CA ASN A 172 1.04 9.06 -21.50
C ASN A 172 1.31 8.16 -20.28
N ARG A 173 2.59 7.91 -19.97
CA ARG A 173 3.02 7.10 -18.82
C ARG A 173 2.50 7.60 -17.47
N PHE A 174 2.39 8.91 -17.28
CA PHE A 174 1.89 9.49 -16.03
C PHE A 174 0.38 9.30 -15.87
N GLN A 175 -0.38 9.23 -16.96
CA GLN A 175 -1.80 8.88 -16.93
C GLN A 175 -1.99 7.42 -16.53
N LEU A 176 -1.10 6.52 -16.99
CA LEU A 176 -1.09 5.15 -16.52
C LEU A 176 -0.72 5.06 -15.03
N SER A 177 0.32 5.78 -14.59
CA SER A 177 0.67 5.89 -13.16
C SER A 177 -0.53 6.35 -12.35
N LYS A 178 -1.19 7.44 -12.76
CA LYS A 178 -2.37 7.99 -12.08
C LYS A 178 -3.51 6.97 -11.97
N MET A 179 -3.87 6.28 -13.06
CA MET A 179 -4.92 5.25 -13.03
C MET A 179 -4.60 4.13 -12.04
N LEU A 180 -3.35 3.67 -12.04
CA LEU A 180 -2.91 2.61 -11.14
C LEU A 180 -2.83 3.09 -9.69
N SER A 181 -2.37 4.32 -9.45
CA SER A 181 -2.35 4.98 -8.13
C SER A 181 -3.75 5.11 -7.55
N ASP A 182 -4.71 5.53 -8.37
CA ASP A 182 -6.11 5.66 -7.97
C ASP A 182 -6.69 4.32 -7.51
N GLY A 183 -6.50 3.26 -8.31
CA GLY A 183 -7.08 1.95 -8.02
C GLY A 183 -6.41 1.18 -6.88
N PHE A 184 -5.09 1.29 -6.74
CA PHE A 184 -4.33 0.56 -5.71
C PHE A 184 -4.22 1.30 -4.38
N PHE A 185 -4.04 2.62 -4.39
CA PHE A 185 -3.64 3.37 -3.20
C PHE A 185 -4.67 4.41 -2.80
N TYR A 186 -5.10 5.30 -3.70
CA TYR A 186 -5.94 6.43 -3.31
C TYR A 186 -7.32 5.96 -2.88
N ARG A 187 -7.98 5.11 -3.68
CA ARG A 187 -9.28 4.52 -3.33
C ARG A 187 -9.22 3.82 -1.97
N VAL A 188 -8.16 3.07 -1.70
CA VAL A 188 -7.99 2.33 -0.43
C VAL A 188 -7.78 3.28 0.76
N ASN A 189 -7.01 4.35 0.59
CA ASN A 189 -6.83 5.37 1.61
C ASN A 189 -8.13 6.15 1.87
N GLU A 190 -8.84 6.52 0.81
CA GLU A 190 -10.12 7.24 0.90
C GLU A 190 -11.21 6.36 1.52
N GLU A 191 -11.34 5.10 1.13
CA GLU A 191 -12.29 4.14 1.70
C GLU A 191 -12.05 3.98 3.21
N MET A 192 -10.78 3.91 3.64
CA MET A 192 -10.45 3.86 5.06
C MET A 192 -10.95 5.12 5.77
N ILE A 193 -10.66 6.31 5.25
CA ILE A 193 -11.10 7.58 5.84
C ILE A 193 -12.62 7.64 5.92
N ARG A 194 -13.34 7.34 4.83
CA ARG A 194 -14.82 7.31 4.77
C ARG A 194 -15.42 6.31 5.77
N LEU A 195 -14.74 5.20 6.05
CA LEU A 195 -15.20 4.21 7.03
C LEU A 195 -14.92 4.64 8.46
N TYR A 196 -13.73 5.20 8.72
CA TYR A 196 -13.25 5.58 10.05
C TYR A 196 -13.93 6.85 10.57
N GLN A 197 -13.98 7.91 9.77
CA GLN A 197 -14.43 9.24 10.16
C GLN A 197 -15.80 9.28 10.86
N PRO A 198 -16.88 8.66 10.33
CA PRO A 198 -18.19 8.69 10.99
C PRO A 198 -18.32 7.71 12.17
N ARG A 199 -17.28 6.93 12.48
CA ARG A 199 -17.36 5.81 13.44
C ARG A 199 -16.39 5.93 14.60
N LEU A 200 -15.33 6.71 14.47
CA LEU A 200 -14.32 6.89 15.49
C LEU A 200 -14.35 8.31 16.03
N ASP A 201 -14.30 8.42 17.35
CA ASP A 201 -14.34 9.71 18.06
C ASP A 201 -13.03 10.50 17.97
N ASN A 202 -11.95 9.90 17.47
CA ASN A 202 -10.62 10.49 17.39
C ASN A 202 -10.31 11.08 16.01
N PRO A 203 -9.48 12.15 15.93
CA PRO A 203 -9.17 12.81 14.67
C PRO A 203 -8.40 11.90 13.71
N THR A 204 -8.68 12.05 12.41
CA THR A 204 -7.80 11.56 11.34
C THR A 204 -7.22 12.74 10.60
N PHE A 205 -5.91 12.71 10.35
CA PHE A 205 -5.20 13.68 9.53
C PHE A 205 -4.81 13.01 8.22
N GLN A 206 -5.08 13.66 7.10
CA GLN A 206 -4.73 13.15 5.78
C GLN A 206 -3.62 13.99 5.14
N TYR A 207 -2.64 13.34 4.51
CA TYR A 207 -1.67 14.02 3.63
C TYR A 207 -1.67 13.44 2.20
N LEU A 208 -1.19 14.28 1.28
CA LEU A 208 -0.73 13.91 -0.04
C LEU A 208 0.71 14.44 -0.18
N PHE A 209 1.68 13.55 -0.34
CA PHE A 209 3.09 13.92 -0.48
C PHE A 209 3.45 14.04 -1.97
N GLY A 210 3.84 15.25 -2.40
CA GLY A 210 4.12 15.55 -3.80
C GLY A 210 5.48 16.22 -4.04
N TYR A 211 6.40 16.13 -3.08
CA TYR A 211 7.73 16.72 -3.26
C TYR A 211 8.67 15.75 -4.00
N ARG A 212 9.04 16.12 -5.23
CA ARG A 212 10.10 15.45 -5.97
C ARG A 212 11.45 16.05 -5.57
N GLY A 213 12.19 15.35 -4.71
CA GLY A 213 13.54 15.76 -4.34
C GLY A 213 14.60 15.36 -5.35
N SER A 214 15.86 15.57 -4.97
CA SER A 214 17.02 15.28 -5.81
C SER A 214 17.28 13.79 -6.08
N GLU A 215 16.60 12.90 -5.35
CA GLU A 215 16.71 11.45 -5.47
C GLU A 215 15.33 10.80 -5.31
N SER A 216 15.18 9.55 -5.75
CA SER A 216 13.94 8.77 -5.59
C SER A 216 14.26 7.29 -5.47
N TYR A 217 13.40 6.55 -4.76
CA TYR A 217 13.48 5.09 -4.75
C TYR A 217 13.27 4.52 -6.16
N GLY A 218 12.58 5.29 -7.02
CA GLY A 218 12.47 5.14 -8.48
C GLY A 218 13.75 4.63 -9.13
N ASN A 219 14.84 5.30 -8.78
CA ASN A 219 16.14 5.13 -9.42
C ASN A 219 16.80 3.77 -9.12
N LEU A 220 16.35 3.02 -8.11
CA LEU A 220 16.81 1.64 -7.86
C LEU A 220 16.21 0.64 -8.86
N PHE A 221 15.07 0.96 -9.46
CA PHE A 221 14.37 0.06 -10.38
C PHE A 221 14.80 0.32 -11.82
N VAL A 222 14.68 1.57 -12.26
CA VAL A 222 15.17 1.98 -13.58
C VAL A 222 15.93 3.30 -13.45
N PRO A 223 17.27 3.27 -13.56
CA PRO A 223 18.07 4.49 -13.50
C PRO A 223 17.66 5.49 -14.58
N ASN A 224 17.60 6.77 -14.23
CA ASN A 224 17.26 7.88 -15.13
C ASN A 224 15.84 7.82 -15.74
N TYR A 225 14.93 7.02 -15.17
CA TYR A 225 13.51 7.09 -15.51
C TYR A 225 12.78 8.02 -14.55
N ASP A 226 11.91 8.86 -15.09
CA ASP A 226 11.08 9.75 -14.29
C ASP A 226 9.75 9.06 -13.92
N PHE A 227 9.70 8.58 -12.67
CA PHE A 227 8.54 7.96 -12.06
C PHE A 227 7.56 8.96 -11.43
N GLY A 228 7.88 10.27 -11.41
CA GLY A 228 7.20 11.23 -10.55
C GLY A 228 7.60 11.05 -9.08
N VAL A 229 6.69 11.31 -8.15
CA VAL A 229 6.89 11.06 -6.71
C VAL A 229 6.29 9.68 -6.39
N THR A 230 7.12 8.65 -6.53
CA THR A 230 6.67 7.26 -6.52
C THR A 230 6.62 6.69 -5.11
N HIS A 231 5.96 5.54 -4.96
CA HIS A 231 5.84 4.84 -3.69
C HIS A 231 7.18 4.78 -2.95
N THR A 232 7.16 5.02 -1.63
CA THR A 232 8.31 5.12 -0.71
C THR A 232 9.15 6.40 -0.76
N ASP A 233 8.93 7.31 -1.72
CA ASP A 233 9.75 8.52 -1.84
C ASP A 233 9.69 9.42 -0.60
N GLU A 234 8.59 9.46 0.14
CA GLU A 234 8.52 10.26 1.37
C GLU A 234 9.45 9.73 2.48
N LEU A 235 9.80 8.43 2.44
CA LEU A 235 10.74 7.82 3.39
C LEU A 235 12.16 8.38 3.23
N PHE A 236 12.50 8.96 2.07
CA PHE A 236 13.74 9.75 1.94
C PHE A 236 13.80 10.92 2.94
N TYR A 237 12.68 11.41 3.44
CA TYR A 237 12.70 12.60 4.30
C TYR A 237 12.53 12.25 5.78
N LEU A 238 12.32 10.96 6.08
CA LEU A 238 12.10 10.41 7.43
C LEU A 238 13.24 9.49 7.91
N LEU A 239 13.83 8.69 7.02
CA LEU A 239 14.71 7.59 7.40
C LEU A 239 16.12 7.70 6.78
N PRO A 240 17.16 7.23 7.50
CA PRO A 240 18.51 7.14 6.94
C PRO A 240 18.56 6.11 5.80
N ARG A 241 19.29 6.42 4.74
CA ARG A 241 19.29 5.66 3.48
C ARG A 241 20.67 5.35 2.89
N LYS A 242 21.74 5.55 3.69
CA LYS A 242 23.13 5.49 3.21
C LYS A 242 23.50 4.17 2.50
N ASN A 243 22.87 3.06 2.89
CA ASN A 243 23.14 1.75 2.30
C ASN A 243 22.60 1.61 0.87
N LEU A 244 21.47 2.25 0.57
CA LEU A 244 20.82 2.16 -0.74
C LEU A 244 21.28 3.30 -1.67
N PHE A 245 21.57 4.47 -1.10
CA PHE A 245 22.00 5.66 -1.83
C PHE A 245 23.28 6.25 -1.20
N PRO A 246 24.44 5.58 -1.37
CA PRO A 246 25.68 5.98 -0.70
C PRO A 246 26.21 7.35 -1.17
N ASN A 247 25.89 7.73 -2.40
CA ASN A 247 26.38 8.97 -3.03
C ASN A 247 25.37 10.13 -2.94
N TYR A 248 24.24 9.93 -2.27
CA TYR A 248 23.21 10.95 -2.18
C TYR A 248 23.64 12.12 -1.29
N VAL A 249 23.55 13.34 -1.83
CA VAL A 249 23.77 14.59 -1.10
C VAL A 249 22.48 15.40 -1.13
N PRO A 250 21.82 15.63 0.02
CA PRO A 250 20.56 16.36 0.05
C PRO A 250 20.77 17.83 -0.30
N SER A 251 19.94 18.33 -1.21
CA SER A 251 19.81 19.76 -1.50
C SER A 251 19.25 20.53 -0.29
N GLU A 252 19.31 21.87 -0.35
CA GLU A 252 18.70 22.70 0.69
C GLU A 252 17.18 22.45 0.82
N SER A 253 16.50 22.26 -0.31
CA SER A 253 15.07 21.93 -0.34
C SER A 253 14.79 20.55 0.27
N ASP A 254 15.63 19.54 -0.02
CA ASP A 254 15.49 18.21 0.59
C ASP A 254 15.61 18.28 2.12
N ARG A 255 16.54 19.11 2.63
CA ARG A 255 16.71 19.33 4.08
C ARG A 255 15.49 19.98 4.69
N LYS A 256 14.95 21.04 4.08
CA LYS A 256 13.72 21.72 4.54
C LYS A 256 12.53 20.76 4.58
N VAL A 257 12.36 19.92 3.55
CA VAL A 257 11.27 18.93 3.51
C VAL A 257 11.48 17.85 4.56
N SER A 258 12.71 17.40 4.79
CA SER A 258 13.04 16.44 5.86
C SER A 258 12.77 17.00 7.24
N GLU A 259 13.14 18.25 7.50
CA GLU A 259 12.84 18.94 8.76
C GLU A 259 11.32 19.07 8.96
N LEU A 260 10.58 19.51 7.94
CA LEU A 260 9.13 19.70 8.00
C LEU A 260 8.39 18.37 8.23
N LEU A 261 8.71 17.34 7.43
CA LEU A 261 8.05 16.05 7.51
C LEU A 261 8.34 15.34 8.84
N SER A 262 9.61 15.38 9.28
CA SER A 262 9.98 14.83 10.59
C SER A 262 9.30 15.58 11.73
N THR A 263 9.16 16.90 11.63
CA THR A 263 8.44 17.70 12.64
C THR A 263 6.98 17.26 12.75
N PHE A 264 6.26 17.10 11.63
CA PHE A 264 4.88 16.62 11.66
C PHE A 264 4.75 15.22 12.25
N TRP A 265 5.63 14.28 11.88
CA TRP A 265 5.62 12.91 12.41
C TRP A 265 5.91 12.87 13.91
N VAL A 266 6.92 13.62 14.36
CA VAL A 266 7.29 13.70 15.78
C VAL A 266 6.20 14.37 16.60
N ASN A 267 5.62 15.46 16.10
CA ASN A 267 4.51 16.14 16.76
C ASN A 267 3.30 15.23 16.90
N PHE A 268 2.93 14.51 15.83
CA PHE A 268 1.84 13.55 15.88
C PHE A 268 2.11 12.40 16.86
N ALA A 269 3.33 11.85 16.86
CA ALA A 269 3.71 10.80 17.80
C ALA A 269 3.66 11.26 19.27
N LYS A 270 4.03 12.52 19.55
CA LYS A 270 4.04 13.08 20.92
C LYS A 270 2.69 13.58 21.41
N THR A 271 1.89 14.15 20.52
CA THR A 271 0.72 14.96 20.88
C THR A 271 -0.57 14.53 20.20
N GLU A 272 -0.52 13.49 19.37
CA GLU A 272 -1.65 12.99 18.57
C GLU A 272 -2.19 14.04 17.57
N HIS A 273 -1.41 15.09 17.29
CA HIS A 273 -1.72 16.16 16.36
C HIS A 273 -0.45 16.59 15.61
N PRO A 274 -0.44 16.68 14.26
CA PRO A 274 0.78 16.99 13.51
C PRO A 274 1.22 18.46 13.64
N THR A 275 0.28 19.36 13.89
CA THR A 275 0.50 20.81 14.10
C THR A 275 -0.12 21.28 15.43
N PRO A 276 0.38 20.82 16.60
CA PRO A 276 -0.25 21.06 17.89
C PRO A 276 -0.36 22.57 18.21
N TYR A 277 -1.36 22.96 19.02
CA TYR A 277 -1.51 24.36 19.42
C TYR A 277 -0.28 24.83 20.22
N GLY A 278 0.26 25.98 19.84
CA GLY A 278 1.43 26.58 20.49
C GLY A 278 2.77 26.28 19.81
N ASP A 279 2.81 25.40 18.81
CA ASP A 279 3.99 25.24 17.96
C ASP A 279 4.12 26.47 17.03
N ARG A 280 5.09 27.34 17.33
CA ARG A 280 5.36 28.57 16.56
C ARG A 280 6.30 28.34 15.38
N THR A 281 6.87 27.14 15.25
CA THR A 281 7.80 26.80 14.16
C THR A 281 7.07 26.45 12.87
N LEU A 282 5.78 26.10 12.97
CA LEU A 282 4.92 25.73 11.84
C LEU A 282 3.95 26.88 11.52
N SER A 283 3.98 27.35 10.27
CA SER A 283 3.06 28.38 9.77
C SER A 283 1.72 27.81 9.28
N ILE A 284 1.60 26.48 9.20
CA ILE A 284 0.44 25.78 8.66
C ILE A 284 -0.32 25.11 9.80
N ARG A 285 -1.65 25.23 9.78
CA ARG A 285 -2.53 24.42 10.61
C ARG A 285 -3.09 23.26 9.80
N TRP A 286 -2.79 22.05 10.26
CA TRP A 286 -3.28 20.83 9.67
C TRP A 286 -4.51 20.36 10.45
N ASN A 287 -5.68 20.62 9.87
CA ASN A 287 -6.96 20.24 10.46
C ASN A 287 -7.24 18.75 10.23
N GLY A 288 -7.97 18.15 11.17
CA GLY A 288 -8.50 16.81 10.98
C GLY A 288 -9.51 16.78 9.84
N VAL A 289 -9.64 15.62 9.20
CA VAL A 289 -10.70 15.33 8.25
C VAL A 289 -12.04 15.57 8.94
N SER A 290 -13.00 16.15 8.21
CA SER A 290 -14.38 16.33 8.68
C SER A 290 -15.33 15.64 7.70
N SER A 291 -16.49 15.22 8.19
CA SER A 291 -17.53 14.59 7.37
C SER A 291 -18.02 15.47 6.22
N GLN A 292 -17.91 16.80 6.34
CA GLN A 292 -18.27 17.77 5.30
C GLN A 292 -17.26 17.83 4.15
N ASN A 293 -16.02 17.33 4.36
CA ASN A 293 -14.94 17.35 3.37
C ASN A 293 -14.74 15.98 2.69
N CYS A 294 -15.65 15.02 2.90
CA CYS A 294 -15.56 13.65 2.36
C CYS A 294 -16.63 13.33 1.29
N GLU A 295 -17.38 14.32 0.82
CA GLU A 295 -18.32 14.17 -0.30
C GLU A 295 -17.59 14.21 -1.67
#